data_AF-A0A7G9GQA4-F1
#
_entry.id   AF-A0A7G9GQA4-F1
#
_cell.length_a   1.000
_cell.length_b   1.000
_cell.length_c   1.000
_cell.angle_alpha   90.00
_cell.angle_beta   90.00
_cell.angle_gamma   90.00
#
_symmetry.space_group_name_H-M   'P 1'
#
loop_
_entity.id
_entity.type
_entity.pdbx_description
1 polymer ?
#
loop_
_entity_poly.entity_id
_entity_poly.type
_entity_poly.pdbx_seq_one_letter_code
_entity_poly.pdbx_strand_id
1 'polypeptide(L)'
;MILFRPVGLSEMEKILKDGCHGYPPRRKEQPIFYPVLNEEYAATIARDWNTKDSISGYAGFVTAFTIQDEYIKNYQVKCVGSQVHQEYWIPAEELPTFNSMIDGKIKIINAFYGKDYQGLMPVTIQDMKELDLQEQVSFLDKLRQDNIKMLQEIVLKEWMLMNTNLPYWKKNQLICEQLWLDVTAILKEKELYFLDIPY
;
A
#
# COMPACT_ATOMS: atom_id res chain seq x y z
N MET A 1 -4.45 -19.87 0.43
CA MET A 1 -3.49 -19.43 1.48
C MET A 1 -3.25 -17.94 1.38
N ILE A 2 -2.67 -17.31 2.41
CA ILE A 2 -2.29 -15.89 2.38
C ILE A 2 -0.80 -15.79 2.07
N LEU A 3 -0.44 -14.90 1.14
CA LEU A 3 0.93 -14.54 0.83
C LEU A 3 1.14 -13.04 1.02
N PHE A 4 2.40 -12.66 1.15
CA PHE A 4 2.80 -11.29 1.39
C PHE A 4 3.72 -10.79 0.29
N ARG A 5 3.77 -9.47 0.09
CA ARG A 5 4.78 -8.85 -0.75
C ARG A 5 5.18 -7.48 -0.20
N PRO A 6 6.48 -7.24 0.03
CA PRO A 6 6.96 -5.89 0.26
C PRO A 6 6.98 -5.11 -1.05
N VAL A 7 6.45 -3.90 -1.05
CA VAL A 7 6.45 -3.00 -2.20
C VAL A 7 6.88 -1.60 -1.80
N GLY A 8 7.56 -0.91 -2.71
CA GLY A 8 7.85 0.52 -2.57
C GLY A 8 6.66 1.39 -2.99
N LEU A 9 6.78 2.70 -2.79
CA LEU A 9 5.74 3.70 -3.09
C LEU A 9 5.20 3.61 -4.53
N SER A 10 6.10 3.65 -5.52
CA SER A 10 5.71 3.62 -6.94
C SER A 10 5.02 2.32 -7.36
N GLU A 11 5.35 1.19 -6.72
CA GLU A 11 4.67 -0.08 -6.97
C GLU A 11 3.30 -0.11 -6.29
N MET A 12 3.19 0.41 -5.06
CA MET A 12 1.91 0.55 -4.35
C MET A 12 0.92 1.45 -5.10
N GLU A 13 1.36 2.59 -5.64
CA GLU A 13 0.52 3.47 -6.47
C GLU A 13 -0.06 2.74 -7.69
N LYS A 14 0.71 1.85 -8.32
CA LYS A 14 0.24 1.06 -9.47
C LYS A 14 -0.78 0.01 -9.05
N ILE A 15 -0.56 -0.65 -7.91
CA ILE A 15 -1.51 -1.61 -7.34
C ILE A 15 -2.83 -0.90 -7.03
N LEU A 16 -2.79 0.29 -6.41
CA LEU A 16 -3.98 1.09 -6.14
C LEU A 16 -4.66 1.54 -7.43
N LYS A 17 -3.90 1.99 -8.43
CA LYS A 17 -4.46 2.40 -9.72
C LYS A 17 -5.20 1.25 -10.43
N ASP A 18 -4.75 0.01 -10.24
CA ASP A 18 -5.41 -1.21 -10.71
C ASP A 18 -6.57 -1.66 -9.79
N GLY A 19 -6.94 -0.86 -8.78
CA GLY A 19 -7.99 -1.18 -7.83
C GLY A 19 -7.62 -2.35 -6.89
N CYS A 20 -6.33 -2.60 -6.68
CA CYS A 20 -5.79 -3.69 -5.86
C CYS A 20 -6.16 -5.10 -6.37
N HIS A 21 -6.32 -5.28 -7.68
CA HIS A 21 -6.59 -6.59 -8.29
C HIS A 21 -5.32 -7.41 -8.54
N GLY A 22 -4.18 -6.76 -8.78
CA GLY A 22 -2.94 -7.46 -9.03
C GLY A 22 -1.69 -6.60 -8.87
N TYR A 23 -0.54 -7.24 -9.07
CA TYR A 23 0.75 -6.57 -9.11
C TYR A 23 1.10 -6.12 -10.53
N PRO A 24 1.78 -4.97 -10.69
CA PRO A 24 2.14 -4.47 -12.02
C PRO A 24 3.16 -5.38 -12.72
N PRO A 25 3.19 -5.40 -14.07
CA PRO A 25 4.17 -6.16 -14.83
C PRO A 25 5.62 -5.85 -14.39
N ARG A 26 6.45 -6.89 -14.35
CA ARG A 26 7.88 -6.75 -14.05
C ARG A 26 8.61 -6.06 -15.20
N ARG A 27 9.75 -5.44 -14.90
CA ARG A 27 10.66 -4.94 -15.94
C ARG A 27 11.30 -6.13 -16.66
N LYS A 28 11.74 -5.94 -17.91
CA LYS A 28 12.38 -7.01 -18.70
C LYS A 28 13.58 -7.64 -17.99
N GLU A 29 14.33 -6.83 -17.25
CA GLU A 29 15.50 -7.26 -16.47
C GLU A 29 15.14 -8.03 -15.18
N GLN A 30 13.85 -8.12 -14.83
CA GLN A 30 13.35 -8.80 -13.64
C GLN A 30 12.58 -10.06 -14.06
N PRO A 31 13.27 -11.20 -14.25
CA PRO A 31 12.68 -12.41 -14.84
C PRO A 31 11.67 -13.09 -13.91
N ILE A 32 11.64 -12.72 -12.64
CA ILE A 32 10.78 -13.32 -11.63
C ILE A 32 9.96 -12.28 -10.86
N PHE A 33 8.73 -12.66 -10.55
CA PHE A 33 7.90 -12.10 -9.50
C PHE A 33 7.97 -13.03 -8.28
N TYR A 34 8.13 -12.46 -7.09
CA TYR A 34 8.30 -13.24 -5.86
C TYR A 34 7.39 -12.72 -4.74
N PRO A 35 6.33 -13.46 -4.38
CA PRO A 35 5.63 -13.29 -3.12
C PRO A 35 6.32 -14.13 -2.02
N VAL A 36 6.23 -13.67 -0.78
CA VAL A 36 6.83 -14.31 0.38
C VAL A 36 5.77 -14.95 1.26
N LEU A 37 6.14 -16.01 1.99
CA LEU A 37 5.23 -16.79 2.81
C LEU A 37 5.08 -16.22 4.24
N ASN A 38 5.95 -15.31 4.64
CA ASN A 38 6.04 -14.81 6.00
C ASN A 38 5.93 -13.28 6.04
N GLU A 39 5.01 -12.77 6.88
CA GLU A 39 4.76 -11.33 7.05
C GLU A 39 5.99 -10.60 7.60
N GLU A 40 6.67 -11.15 8.62
CA GLU A 40 7.85 -10.55 9.24
C GLU A 40 9.01 -10.42 8.24
N TYR A 41 9.14 -11.39 7.33
CA TYR A 41 10.11 -11.30 6.24
C TYR A 41 9.75 -10.16 5.27
N ALA A 42 8.48 -10.04 4.86
CA ALA A 42 8.02 -8.90 4.07
C ALA A 42 8.26 -7.56 4.79
N ALA A 43 7.94 -7.49 6.08
CA ALA A 43 8.15 -6.31 6.92
C ALA A 43 9.63 -5.94 7.02
N THR A 44 10.53 -6.92 7.10
CA THR A 44 11.97 -6.69 7.12
C THR A 44 12.45 -6.05 5.83
N ILE A 45 11.99 -6.53 4.66
CA ILE A 45 12.33 -5.91 3.37
C ILE A 45 11.75 -4.49 3.28
N ALA A 46 10.46 -4.34 3.58
CA ALA A 46 9.77 -3.04 3.53
C ALA A 46 10.45 -2.00 4.44
N ARG A 47 10.77 -2.39 5.67
CA ARG A 47 11.38 -1.52 6.68
C ARG A 47 12.86 -1.26 6.40
N ASP A 48 13.66 -2.30 6.15
CA ASP A 48 15.11 -2.16 6.20
C ASP A 48 15.74 -1.84 4.84
N TRP A 49 14.98 -2.04 3.75
CA TRP A 49 15.42 -1.81 2.37
C TRP A 49 14.60 -0.70 1.70
N ASN A 50 13.28 -0.85 1.58
CA ASN A 50 12.47 0.13 0.81
C ASN A 50 12.48 1.54 1.43
N THR A 51 12.57 1.67 2.77
CA THR A 51 12.67 2.99 3.41
C THR A 51 13.97 3.74 3.14
N LYS A 52 15.02 3.03 2.68
CA LYS A 52 16.35 3.61 2.41
C LYS A 52 16.63 3.78 0.92
N ASP A 53 15.74 3.27 0.07
CA ASP A 53 15.89 3.27 -1.37
C ASP A 53 15.06 4.39 -2.01
N SER A 54 15.73 5.24 -2.79
CA SER A 54 15.09 6.35 -3.49
C SER A 54 14.14 5.89 -4.59
N ILE A 55 14.41 4.73 -5.21
CA ILE A 55 13.54 4.14 -6.24
C ILE A 55 12.21 3.68 -5.62
N SER A 56 12.26 3.21 -4.37
CA SER A 56 11.10 2.87 -3.56
C SER A 56 10.38 4.09 -2.97
N GLY A 57 10.89 5.30 -3.18
CA GLY A 57 10.32 6.54 -2.65
C GLY A 57 10.49 6.69 -1.14
N TYR A 58 11.49 6.03 -0.54
CA TYR A 58 11.74 6.01 0.91
C TYR A 58 10.55 5.50 1.75
N ALA A 59 9.63 4.75 1.15
CA ALA A 59 8.52 4.11 1.84
C ALA A 59 8.42 2.64 1.46
N GLY A 60 8.05 1.80 2.42
CA GLY A 60 7.83 0.38 2.23
C GLY A 60 6.45 -0.02 2.76
N PHE A 61 5.68 -0.73 1.96
CA PHE A 61 4.38 -1.26 2.31
C PHE A 61 4.45 -2.78 2.31
N VAL A 62 3.86 -3.41 3.32
CA VAL A 62 3.63 -4.85 3.31
C VAL A 62 2.22 -5.06 2.81
N THR A 63 2.11 -5.73 1.66
CA THR A 63 0.83 -6.15 1.14
C THR A 63 0.55 -7.61 1.47
N ALA A 64 -0.72 -7.94 1.71
CA ALA A 64 -1.22 -9.29 1.90
C ALA A 64 -2.33 -9.59 0.90
N PHE A 65 -2.43 -10.83 0.46
CA PHE A 65 -3.45 -11.27 -0.48
C PHE A 65 -3.68 -12.78 -0.36
N THR A 66 -4.92 -13.20 -0.63
CA THR A 66 -5.27 -14.61 -0.70
C THR A 66 -5.00 -15.12 -2.12
N ILE A 67 -4.39 -16.30 -2.22
CA ILE A 67 -4.14 -17.00 -3.49
C ILE A 67 -4.76 -18.39 -3.44
N GLN A 68 -5.24 -18.89 -4.59
CA GLN A 68 -5.75 -20.25 -4.71
C GLN A 68 -4.65 -21.29 -4.42
N ASP A 69 -4.91 -22.16 -3.44
CA ASP A 69 -3.95 -23.20 -3.00
C ASP A 69 -3.60 -24.18 -4.13
N GLU A 70 -4.62 -24.55 -4.92
CA GLU A 70 -4.48 -25.47 -6.06
C GLU A 70 -3.58 -24.91 -7.17
N TYR A 71 -3.52 -23.59 -7.30
CA TYR A 71 -2.64 -22.92 -8.24
C TYR A 71 -1.22 -22.81 -7.68
N ILE A 72 -1.07 -22.25 -6.47
CA ILE A 72 0.25 -21.91 -5.93
C ILE A 72 1.09 -23.14 -5.57
N LYS A 73 0.46 -24.28 -5.26
CA LYS A 73 1.16 -25.55 -4.95
C LYS A 73 2.02 -26.07 -6.10
N ASN A 74 1.81 -25.59 -7.32
CA ASN A 74 2.60 -25.97 -8.50
C ASN A 74 3.99 -25.28 -8.52
N TYR A 75 4.21 -24.28 -7.66
CA TYR A 75 5.50 -23.60 -7.53
C TYR A 75 6.26 -24.13 -6.33
N GLN A 76 7.58 -24.27 -6.48
CA GLN A 76 8.45 -24.70 -5.39
C GLN A 76 8.73 -23.54 -4.44
N VAL A 77 8.55 -23.76 -3.14
CA VAL A 77 9.03 -22.83 -2.10
C VAL A 77 10.55 -22.78 -2.13
N LYS A 78 11.12 -21.57 -2.24
CA LYS A 78 12.54 -21.29 -2.18
C LYS A 78 12.89 -20.70 -0.82
N CYS A 79 14.02 -21.12 -0.27
CA CYS A 79 14.59 -20.55 0.95
C CYS A 79 15.84 -19.76 0.54
N VAL A 80 15.81 -18.44 0.68
CA VAL A 80 16.88 -17.53 0.21
C VAL A 80 17.76 -16.98 1.34
N GLY A 81 17.70 -17.61 2.50
CA GLY A 81 18.52 -17.27 3.66
C GLY A 81 18.15 -18.11 4.87
N SER A 82 17.57 -17.47 5.90
CA SER A 82 17.05 -18.18 7.07
C SER A 82 15.78 -18.96 6.72
N GLN A 83 15.34 -19.87 7.61
CA GLN A 83 14.12 -20.65 7.40
C GLN A 83 12.85 -19.81 7.24
N VAL A 84 12.84 -18.55 7.72
CA VAL A 84 11.71 -17.63 7.54
C VAL A 84 11.76 -16.87 6.21
N HIS A 85 12.89 -16.88 5.50
CA HIS A 85 13.06 -16.25 4.18
C HIS A 85 12.57 -17.18 3.07
N GLN A 86 11.27 -17.46 3.10
CA GLN A 86 10.59 -18.32 2.14
C GLN A 86 9.81 -17.51 1.12
N GLU A 87 10.01 -17.85 -0.15
CA GLU A 87 9.38 -17.17 -1.28
C GLU A 87 9.06 -18.13 -2.43
N TYR A 88 8.07 -17.77 -3.24
CA TYR A 88 7.84 -18.41 -4.53
C TYR A 88 8.56 -17.62 -5.62
N TRP A 89 9.04 -18.31 -6.65
CA TRP A 89 9.55 -17.67 -7.86
C TRP A 89 8.59 -17.95 -9.01
N ILE A 90 7.81 -16.93 -9.36
CA ILE A 90 6.84 -16.95 -10.46
C ILE A 90 7.52 -16.30 -11.67
N PRO A 91 7.57 -16.94 -12.85
CA PRO A 91 8.07 -16.29 -14.06
C PRO A 91 7.32 -14.98 -14.33
N ALA A 92 8.04 -13.93 -14.71
CA ALA A 92 7.45 -12.62 -14.93
C ALA A 92 6.34 -12.63 -16.00
N GLU A 93 6.47 -13.50 -17.00
CA GLU A 93 5.49 -13.75 -18.05
C GLU A 93 4.21 -14.42 -17.55
N GLU A 94 4.26 -15.14 -16.43
CA GLU A 94 3.10 -15.79 -15.81
C GLU A 94 2.38 -14.87 -14.81
N LEU A 95 2.91 -13.67 -14.54
CA LEU A 95 2.31 -12.72 -13.61
C LEU A 95 0.84 -12.35 -13.93
N PRO A 96 0.40 -12.22 -15.20
CA PRO A 96 -1.01 -12.03 -15.51
C PRO A 96 -1.88 -13.21 -15.03
N THR A 97 -1.41 -14.45 -15.22
CA THR A 97 -2.10 -15.63 -14.71
C THR A 97 -2.08 -15.65 -13.19
N PHE A 98 -0.95 -15.35 -12.57
CA PHE A 98 -0.84 -15.24 -11.11
C PHE A 98 -1.84 -14.24 -10.53
N ASN A 99 -1.93 -13.04 -11.11
CA ASN A 99 -2.88 -12.01 -10.68
C ASN A 99 -4.33 -12.49 -10.81
N SER A 100 -4.67 -13.25 -11.86
CA SER A 100 -6.02 -13.82 -12.02
C SER A 100 -6.38 -14.89 -10.98
N MET A 101 -5.38 -15.43 -10.27
CA MET A 101 -5.55 -16.43 -9.22
C MET A 101 -5.61 -15.80 -7.81
N ILE A 102 -5.41 -14.48 -7.70
CA ILE A 102 -5.63 -13.73 -6.45
C ILE A 102 -7.13 -13.74 -6.15
N ASP A 103 -7.48 -14.16 -4.95
CA ASP A 103 -8.85 -14.12 -4.45
C ASP A 103 -9.08 -12.82 -3.67
N GLY A 104 -10.06 -12.04 -4.12
CA GLY A 104 -10.38 -10.73 -3.56
C GLY A 104 -9.42 -9.61 -3.98
N LYS A 105 -8.95 -8.84 -2.99
CA LYS A 105 -8.15 -7.62 -3.19
C LYS A 105 -6.87 -7.69 -2.38
N ILE A 106 -5.82 -7.12 -2.93
CA ILE A 106 -4.58 -6.87 -2.19
C ILE A 106 -4.86 -5.84 -1.08
N LYS A 107 -4.42 -6.13 0.14
CA LYS A 107 -4.55 -5.25 1.32
C LYS A 107 -3.18 -4.79 1.79
N ILE A 108 -3.09 -3.56 2.31
CA ILE A 108 -1.90 -3.02 2.98
C ILE A 108 -2.03 -3.39 4.46
N ILE A 109 -1.16 -4.26 4.95
CA ILE A 109 -1.21 -4.73 6.35
C ILE A 109 -0.13 -4.11 7.24
N ASN A 110 0.87 -3.47 6.63
CA ASN A 110 1.87 -2.69 7.37
C ASN A 110 2.51 -1.62 6.48
N ALA A 111 3.01 -0.54 7.08
CA ALA A 111 3.66 0.55 6.38
C ALA A 111 4.85 1.12 7.16
N PHE A 112 5.93 1.40 6.44
CA PHE A 112 7.20 1.91 6.95
C PHE A 112 7.62 3.11 6.12
N TYR A 113 8.17 4.11 6.79
CA TYR A 113 8.54 5.39 6.18
C TYR A 113 9.94 5.75 6.66
N GLY A 114 10.83 6.01 5.70
CA GLY A 114 12.21 6.41 5.95
C GLY A 114 12.34 7.87 6.31
N LYS A 115 13.52 8.25 6.79
CA LYS A 115 13.83 9.64 7.19
C LYS A 115 13.67 10.67 6.06
N ASP A 116 13.84 10.23 4.82
CA ASP A 116 13.80 11.10 3.63
C ASP A 116 12.41 11.08 2.96
N TYR A 117 11.45 10.32 3.51
CA TYR A 117 10.06 10.31 3.04
C TYR A 117 9.37 11.64 3.35
N GLN A 118 8.83 12.28 2.32
CA GLN A 118 8.21 13.61 2.42
C GLN A 118 6.68 13.58 2.57
N GLY A 119 6.07 12.39 2.64
CA GLY A 119 4.63 12.24 2.42
C GLY A 119 4.29 12.23 0.94
N LEU A 120 3.16 11.63 0.57
CA LEU A 120 2.65 11.78 -0.79
C LEU A 120 1.88 13.09 -0.92
N MET A 121 2.23 13.87 -1.93
CA MET A 121 1.60 15.16 -2.19
C MET A 121 0.34 15.00 -3.05
N PRO A 122 -0.73 15.75 -2.75
CA PRO A 122 -1.97 15.75 -3.53
C PRO A 122 -1.71 16.17 -4.97
N VAL A 123 -2.15 15.35 -5.92
CA VAL A 123 -1.89 15.58 -7.35
C VAL A 123 -3.05 16.31 -8.01
N THR A 124 -4.26 16.27 -7.43
CA THR A 124 -5.48 16.74 -8.11
C THR A 124 -6.21 17.88 -7.40
N ILE A 125 -5.83 18.24 -6.17
CA ILE A 125 -6.42 19.36 -5.43
C ILE A 125 -5.43 20.52 -5.42
N GLN A 126 -5.67 21.51 -6.28
CA GLN A 126 -4.78 22.66 -6.45
C GLN A 126 -4.52 23.38 -5.13
N ASP A 127 -5.56 23.54 -4.30
CA ASP A 127 -5.46 24.21 -3.00
C ASP A 127 -4.62 23.43 -1.98
N MET A 128 -4.37 22.13 -2.19
CA MET A 128 -3.52 21.33 -1.31
C MET A 128 -2.09 21.14 -1.85
N LYS A 129 -1.84 21.43 -3.13
CA LYS A 129 -0.52 21.21 -3.76
C LYS A 129 0.60 22.05 -3.16
N GLU A 130 0.25 23.27 -2.80
CA GLU A 130 1.19 24.26 -2.26
C GLU A 130 1.27 24.20 -0.73
N LEU A 131 0.42 23.39 -0.10
CA LEU A 131 0.39 23.23 1.35
C LEU A 131 1.43 22.22 1.79
N ASP A 132 2.11 22.50 2.89
CA ASP A 132 2.89 21.49 3.57
C ASP A 132 2.00 20.39 4.18
N LEU A 133 2.62 19.33 4.67
CA LEU A 133 1.92 18.19 5.24
C LEU A 133 0.99 18.57 6.42
N GLN A 134 1.44 19.45 7.30
CA GLN A 134 0.68 19.87 8.48
C GLN A 134 -0.51 20.74 8.06
N GLU A 135 -0.30 21.61 7.09
CA GLU A 135 -1.34 22.46 6.51
C GLU A 135 -2.40 21.62 5.78
N GLN A 136 -1.99 20.59 5.01
CA GLN A 136 -2.91 19.66 4.36
C GLN A 136 -3.80 18.93 5.37
N VAL A 137 -3.20 18.39 6.43
CA VAL A 137 -3.96 17.70 7.48
C VAL A 137 -4.91 18.66 8.20
N SER A 138 -4.44 19.87 8.53
CA SER A 138 -5.26 20.90 9.18
C SER A 138 -6.43 21.33 8.29
N PHE A 139 -6.20 21.42 6.97
CA PHE A 139 -7.23 21.72 5.99
C PHE A 139 -8.31 20.62 5.96
N LEU A 140 -7.93 19.34 5.94
CA LEU A 140 -8.88 18.23 6.01
C LEU A 140 -9.67 18.22 7.33
N ASP A 141 -9.01 18.47 8.47
CA ASP A 141 -9.73 18.53 9.76
C ASP A 141 -10.69 19.72 9.84
N LYS A 142 -10.33 20.86 9.25
CA LYS A 142 -11.25 22.00 9.13
C LYS A 142 -12.47 21.66 8.27
N LEU A 143 -12.26 21.02 7.12
CA LEU A 143 -13.38 20.57 6.27
C LEU A 143 -14.27 19.55 6.99
N ARG A 144 -13.70 18.66 7.80
CA ARG A 144 -14.46 17.73 8.63
C ARG A 144 -15.42 18.47 9.58
N GLN A 145 -15.00 19.59 10.16
CA GLN A 145 -15.80 20.38 11.09
C GLN A 145 -16.83 21.27 10.37
N ASP A 146 -16.42 21.91 9.28
CA ASP A 146 -17.18 22.99 8.65
C ASP A 146 -17.97 22.55 7.41
N ASN A 147 -17.50 21.53 6.69
CA ASN A 147 -18.06 21.12 5.40
C ASN A 147 -17.74 19.64 5.05
N ILE A 148 -18.43 18.71 5.73
CA ILE A 148 -18.23 17.27 5.57
C ILE A 148 -18.43 16.77 4.12
N LYS A 149 -19.29 17.42 3.33
CA LYS A 149 -19.51 17.06 1.92
C LYS A 149 -18.26 17.32 1.08
N MET A 150 -17.62 18.47 1.27
CA MET A 150 -16.36 18.79 0.59
C MET A 150 -15.23 17.85 1.03
N LEU A 151 -15.18 17.48 2.32
CA LEU A 151 -14.25 16.44 2.78
C LEU A 151 -14.48 15.14 2.01
N GLN A 152 -15.73 14.69 1.90
CA GLN A 152 -16.09 13.47 1.17
C GLN A 152 -15.65 13.53 -0.30
N GLU A 153 -15.92 14.62 -1.00
CA GLU A 153 -15.50 14.80 -2.40
C GLU A 153 -13.97 14.68 -2.55
N ILE A 154 -13.22 15.35 -1.67
CA ILE A 154 -11.75 15.31 -1.65
C ILE A 154 -11.23 13.90 -1.37
N VAL A 155 -11.74 13.26 -0.32
CA VAL A 155 -11.32 11.91 0.08
C VAL A 155 -11.55 10.90 -1.04
N LEU A 156 -12.70 10.99 -1.73
CA LEU A 156 -13.01 10.11 -2.84
C LEU A 156 -12.18 10.41 -4.09
N LYS A 157 -11.87 11.68 -4.35
CA LYS A 157 -11.01 12.08 -5.48
C LYS A 157 -9.56 11.62 -5.26
N GLU A 158 -9.07 11.71 -4.03
CA GLU A 158 -7.68 11.39 -3.64
C GLU A 158 -7.58 10.05 -2.89
N TRP A 159 -8.50 9.13 -3.13
CA TRP A 159 -8.61 7.89 -2.34
C TRP A 159 -7.32 7.06 -2.30
N MET A 160 -6.54 7.04 -3.39
CA MET A 160 -5.25 6.34 -3.45
C MET A 160 -4.23 6.97 -2.50
N LEU A 161 -4.21 8.30 -2.43
CA LEU A 161 -3.38 9.04 -1.50
C LEU A 161 -3.82 8.79 -0.06
N MET A 162 -5.13 8.73 0.20
CA MET A 162 -5.62 8.41 1.54
C MET A 162 -5.13 7.03 2.01
N ASN A 163 -5.16 6.01 1.13
CA ASN A 163 -4.68 4.67 1.48
C ASN A 163 -3.17 4.58 1.74
N THR A 164 -2.39 5.56 1.30
CA THR A 164 -0.93 5.55 1.44
C THR A 164 -0.42 6.54 2.49
N ASN A 165 -1.14 7.64 2.70
CA ASN A 165 -0.83 8.69 3.68
C ASN A 165 -1.47 8.47 5.04
N LEU A 166 -2.69 7.91 5.13
CA LEU A 166 -3.34 7.67 6.43
C LEU A 166 -2.46 6.90 7.42
N PRO A 167 -1.75 5.82 7.04
CA PRO A 167 -0.85 5.14 7.96
C PRO A 167 0.28 6.02 8.47
N TYR A 168 0.86 6.82 7.58
CA TYR A 168 1.90 7.79 7.93
C TYR A 168 1.39 8.83 8.91
N TRP A 169 0.24 9.44 8.60
CA TRP A 169 -0.39 10.47 9.44
C TRP A 169 -0.76 9.95 10.82
N LYS A 170 -1.33 8.73 10.89
CA LYS A 170 -1.70 8.08 12.15
C LYS A 170 -0.47 7.78 13.00
N LYS A 171 0.56 7.17 12.41
CA LYS A 171 1.80 6.79 13.11
C LYS A 171 2.57 8.00 13.66
N ASN A 172 2.53 9.12 12.95
CA ASN A 172 3.19 10.37 13.37
C ASN A 172 2.25 11.33 14.13
N GLN A 173 1.05 10.87 14.52
CA GLN A 173 0.08 11.65 15.30
C GLN A 173 -0.30 13.00 14.65
N LEU A 174 -0.33 13.05 13.32
CA LEU A 174 -0.65 14.26 12.58
C LEU A 174 -2.17 14.50 12.52
N ILE A 175 -2.94 13.43 12.52
CA ILE A 175 -4.41 13.45 12.44
C ILE A 175 -5.04 13.08 13.79
N CYS A 176 -6.19 13.67 14.10
CA CYS A 176 -7.00 13.27 15.24
C CYS A 176 -7.75 11.95 14.97
N GLU A 177 -8.24 11.30 16.03
CA GLU A 177 -9.03 10.07 15.91
C GLU A 177 -10.27 10.24 15.05
N GLN A 178 -10.98 11.36 15.20
CA GLN A 178 -12.22 11.59 14.46
C GLN A 178 -11.98 11.74 12.96
N LEU A 179 -10.91 12.43 12.54
CA LEU A 179 -10.55 12.54 11.14
C LEU A 179 -10.18 11.19 10.53
N TRP A 180 -9.49 10.33 11.28
CA TRP A 180 -9.25 8.95 10.87
C TRP A 180 -10.58 8.20 10.65
N LEU A 181 -11.49 8.23 11.62
CA LEU A 181 -12.77 7.52 11.54
C LEU A 181 -13.61 8.01 10.35
N ASP A 182 -13.69 9.33 10.15
CA ASP A 182 -14.51 9.92 9.08
C ASP A 182 -13.94 9.59 7.69
N VAL A 183 -12.62 9.78 7.48
CA VAL A 183 -11.97 9.45 6.19
C VAL A 183 -12.08 7.96 5.90
N THR A 184 -11.82 7.09 6.88
CA THR A 184 -11.91 5.65 6.64
C THR A 184 -13.35 5.18 6.42
N ALA A 185 -14.34 5.79 7.05
CA ALA A 185 -15.76 5.51 6.79
C ALA A 185 -16.14 5.87 5.34
N ILE A 186 -15.74 7.05 4.86
CA ILE A 186 -15.97 7.49 3.48
C ILE A 186 -15.37 6.50 2.48
N LEU A 187 -14.11 6.08 2.69
CA LEU A 187 -13.45 5.12 1.81
C LEU A 187 -14.12 3.75 1.84
N LYS A 188 -14.53 3.27 3.02
CA LYS A 188 -15.21 1.98 3.18
C LYS A 188 -16.57 1.97 2.48
N GLU A 189 -17.33 3.05 2.56
CA GLU A 189 -18.64 3.18 1.90
C GLU A 189 -18.54 2.99 0.38
N LYS A 190 -17.42 3.39 -0.23
CA LYS A 190 -17.18 3.25 -1.68
C LYS A 190 -16.28 2.08 -2.06
N GLU A 191 -15.98 1.18 -1.13
CA GLU A 191 -15.08 0.04 -1.34
C GLU A 191 -13.66 0.44 -1.79
N LEU A 192 -13.22 1.65 -1.41
CA LEU A 192 -11.90 2.22 -1.72
C LEU A 192 -10.94 2.16 -0.52
N TYR A 193 -11.25 1.35 0.50
CA TYR A 193 -10.43 1.17 1.69
C TYR A 193 -9.65 -0.15 1.67
N PHE A 194 -8.32 -0.05 1.60
CA PHE A 194 -7.39 -1.18 1.44
C PHE A 194 -6.42 -1.35 2.60
N LEU A 195 -6.54 -0.56 3.66
CA LEU A 195 -5.74 -0.69 4.87
C LEU A 195 -6.32 -1.76 5.80
N ASP A 196 -5.47 -2.68 6.22
CA ASP A 196 -5.74 -3.70 7.24
C ASP A 196 -4.57 -3.72 8.25
N ILE A 197 -4.26 -2.52 8.77
CA ILE A 197 -3.18 -2.30 9.74
C ILE A 197 -3.82 -2.25 11.13
N PRO A 198 -3.31 -3.01 12.12
CA PRO A 198 -3.76 -2.92 13.50
C PRO A 198 -3.27 -1.61 14.12
N TYR A 199 -4.21 -0.71 14.47
CA TYR A 199 -3.96 0.53 15.22
C TYR A 199 -4.58 0.46 16.61
#